data_AF-X0VY53-F1
#
_entry.id   AF-X0VY53-F1
#
_cell.length_a   1.000
_cell.length_b   1.000
_cell.length_c   1.000
_cell.angle_alpha   90.00
_cell.angle_beta   90.00
_cell.angle_gamma   90.00
#
_symmetry.space_group_name_H-M   'P 1'
#
loop_
_entity.id
_entity.type
_entity.pdbx_description
1 polymer ?
#
loop_
_entity_poly.entity_id
_entity_poly.type
_entity_poly.pdbx_seq_one_letter_code
_entity_poly.pdbx_strand_id
1 'polypeptide(L)'
;RLTVSRNVVPLGGMVDLGWELRGRIDRIGTLTIELKGREEATYRRGTTTHTDAKEFFKLPIAEITDVRDMGVGKTSFTVPTDTIHSFEAENNKIVWSLVVHGDIAYWPDVNDEFDFKVLPYAPKERGL
;
A
#
# COMPACT_ATOMS: atom_id res chain seq x y z
N ARG A 1 5.85 11.55 6.64
CA ARG A 1 4.70 11.05 7.45
C ARG A 1 3.55 10.76 6.51
N LEU A 2 3.01 9.55 6.56
CA LEU A 2 1.78 9.18 5.89
C LEU A 2 0.62 9.18 6.89
N THR A 3 -0.56 9.59 6.47
CA THR A 3 -1.79 9.55 7.27
C THR A 3 -2.94 9.03 6.43
N VAL A 4 -3.74 8.14 7.01
CA VAL A 4 -4.98 7.65 6.39
C VAL A 4 -6.15 7.88 7.34
N SER A 5 -7.33 8.13 6.77
CA SER A 5 -8.59 8.18 7.54
C SER A 5 -8.88 6.87 8.28
N ARG A 6 -8.46 5.75 7.69
CA ARG A 6 -8.58 4.38 8.22
C ARG A 6 -7.56 3.47 7.54
N ASN A 7 -6.97 2.55 8.31
CA ASN A 7 -6.06 1.53 7.81
C ASN A 7 -6.69 0.12 7.76
N VAL A 8 -7.98 0.00 8.11
CA VAL A 8 -8.77 -1.23 7.97
C VAL A 8 -10.02 -0.90 7.15
N VAL A 9 -10.13 -1.46 5.95
CA VAL A 9 -11.06 -0.98 4.93
C VAL A 9 -11.64 -2.16 4.15
N PRO A 10 -12.97 -2.28 3.98
CA PRO A 10 -13.53 -3.32 3.13
C PRO A 10 -13.23 -3.07 1.65
N LEU A 11 -13.28 -4.12 0.84
CA LEU A 11 -13.40 -3.99 -0.62
C LEU A 11 -14.51 -3.00 -0.98
N GLY A 12 -14.21 -2.05 -1.87
CA GLY A 12 -15.09 -0.94 -2.24
C GLY A 12 -15.10 0.24 -1.27
N GLY A 13 -14.38 0.16 -0.14
CA GLY A 13 -14.29 1.25 0.82
C GLY A 13 -13.39 2.39 0.33
N MET A 14 -13.81 3.63 0.59
CA MET A 14 -13.03 4.84 0.29
C MET A 14 -12.12 5.22 1.46
N VAL A 15 -10.94 5.73 1.12
CA VAL A 15 -9.90 6.15 2.06
C VAL A 15 -9.37 7.52 1.66
N ASP A 16 -9.48 8.47 2.59
CA ASP A 16 -8.70 9.71 2.51
C ASP A 16 -7.26 9.44 2.93
N LEU A 17 -6.33 9.88 2.10
CA LEU A 17 -4.88 9.77 2.26
C LEU A 17 -4.28 11.17 2.32
N GLY A 18 -3.34 11.37 3.24
CA GLY A 18 -2.52 12.58 3.34
C GLY A 18 -1.05 12.24 3.56
N TRP A 19 -0.17 13.12 3.12
CA TRP A 19 1.27 13.00 3.34
C TRP A 19 1.91 14.34 3.69
N GLU A 20 3.00 14.25 4.43
CA GLU A 20 3.91 15.37 4.74
C GLU A 20 5.34 14.81 4.68
N LEU A 21 6.11 15.21 3.68
CA LEU A 21 7.54 14.89 3.58
C LEU A 21 8.36 15.85 4.44
N ARG A 22 9.49 15.36 4.96
CA ARG A 22 10.44 16.17 5.72
C ARG A 22 11.86 15.93 5.20
N GLY A 23 12.72 16.94 5.33
CA GLY A 23 14.12 16.87 4.90
C GLY A 23 14.37 17.47 3.52
N ARG A 24 15.28 16.87 2.75
CA ARG A 24 15.74 17.37 1.43
C ARG A 24 14.79 16.95 0.30
N ILE A 25 13.57 17.47 0.34
CA ILE A 25 12.52 17.21 -0.67
C ILE A 25 12.97 17.69 -2.05
N ASP A 26 13.87 18.69 -2.10
CA ASP A 26 14.52 19.21 -3.31
C ASP A 26 15.28 18.16 -4.14
N ARG A 27 15.56 16.99 -3.56
CA ARG A 27 16.29 15.91 -4.21
C ARG A 27 15.40 14.77 -4.72
N ILE A 28 14.11 14.79 -4.41
CA ILE A 28 13.16 13.78 -4.88
C ILE A 28 12.71 14.19 -6.26
N GLY A 29 12.97 13.36 -7.27
CA GLY A 29 12.52 13.58 -8.64
C GLY A 29 11.04 13.27 -8.81
N THR A 30 10.60 12.15 -8.25
CA THR A 30 9.21 11.69 -8.29
C THR A 30 8.81 11.11 -6.93
N LEU A 31 7.68 11.56 -6.40
CA LEU A 31 6.99 10.91 -5.28
C LEU A 31 5.85 10.06 -5.84
N THR A 32 5.88 8.77 -5.55
CA THR A 32 4.83 7.82 -5.93
C THR A 32 4.23 7.20 -4.67
N ILE A 33 2.90 7.15 -4.60
CA ILE A 33 2.16 6.46 -3.54
C ILE A 33 1.23 5.44 -4.18
N GLU A 34 1.31 4.18 -3.72
CA GLU A 34 0.59 3.06 -4.32
C GLU A 34 -0.01 2.17 -3.23
N LEU A 35 -1.16 1.56 -3.52
CA LEU A 35 -1.65 0.41 -2.77
C LEU A 35 -1.17 -0.86 -3.47
N LYS A 36 -0.51 -1.74 -2.73
CA LYS A 36 -0.02 -3.03 -3.23
C LYS A 36 -0.63 -4.20 -2.48
N GLY A 37 -0.89 -5.26 -3.22
CA GLY A 37 -1.27 -6.56 -2.70
C GLY A 37 -0.22 -7.60 -3.07
N ARG A 38 0.28 -8.35 -2.08
CA ARG A 38 1.22 -9.46 -2.27
C ARG A 38 0.74 -10.73 -1.61
N GLU A 39 0.97 -11.85 -2.27
CA GLU A 39 0.83 -13.18 -1.70
C GLU A 39 2.19 -13.59 -1.13
N GLU A 40 2.22 -13.96 0.14
CA GLU A 40 3.41 -14.51 0.80
C GLU A 40 3.17 -15.99 1.08
N ALA A 41 4.03 -16.86 0.57
CA ALA A 41 3.94 -18.29 0.76
C ALA A 41 5.22 -18.82 1.39
N THR A 42 5.09 -19.57 2.48
CA THR A 42 6.22 -20.20 3.18
C THR A 42 6.23 -21.70 2.90
N TYR A 43 7.33 -22.21 2.36
CA TYR A 43 7.51 -23.63 2.07
C TYR A 43 8.73 -24.19 2.80
N ARG A 44 8.60 -25.41 3.34
CA ARG A 44 9.72 -26.20 3.89
C ARG A 44 10.30 -27.11 2.82
N ARG A 45 11.56 -26.87 2.44
CA ARG A 45 12.36 -27.80 1.64
C ARG A 45 13.51 -28.32 2.50
N GLY A 46 13.35 -29.52 3.05
CA GLY A 46 14.32 -30.07 4.01
C GLY A 46 14.33 -29.29 5.32
N THR A 47 15.50 -28.85 5.77
CA THR A 47 15.70 -28.03 6.98
C THR A 47 15.62 -26.51 6.76
N THR A 48 15.44 -26.06 5.50
CA THR A 48 15.40 -24.63 5.16
C THR A 48 13.97 -24.17 4.91
N THR A 49 13.57 -23.08 5.57
CA THR A 49 12.30 -22.39 5.34
C THR A 49 12.54 -21.25 4.36
N HIS A 50 11.80 -21.20 3.26
CA HIS A 50 11.81 -20.08 2.30
C HIS A 50 10.44 -19.44 2.27
N THR A 51 10.41 -18.11 2.40
CA THR A 51 9.23 -17.28 2.14
C THR A 51 9.40 -16.67 0.76
N ASP A 52 8.47 -16.97 -0.14
CA ASP A 52 8.35 -16.33 -1.43
C ASP A 52 7.23 -15.27 -1.33
N ALA A 53 7.46 -14.10 -1.93
CA ALA A 53 6.48 -13.01 -1.95
C ALA A 53 6.23 -12.59 -3.40
N LYS A 54 4.96 -12.60 -3.82
CA LYS A 54 4.55 -12.26 -5.18
C LYS A 54 3.52 -11.13 -5.17
N GLU A 55 3.84 -10.01 -5.80
CA GLU A 55 2.87 -8.95 -6.06
C GLU A 55 1.78 -9.48 -7.01
N PHE A 56 0.52 -9.39 -6.59
CA PHE A 56 -0.63 -9.74 -7.43
C PHE A 56 -1.46 -8.50 -7.79
N PHE A 57 -1.25 -7.38 -7.09
CA PHE A 57 -2.03 -6.17 -7.29
C PHE A 57 -1.22 -4.91 -7.02
N LYS A 58 -1.46 -3.89 -7.83
CA LYS A 58 -0.89 -2.55 -7.70
C LYS A 58 -1.89 -1.50 -8.18
N LEU A 59 -2.17 -0.51 -7.34
CA LEU A 59 -3.00 0.65 -7.66
C LEU A 59 -2.19 1.92 -7.42
N PRO A 60 -1.84 2.68 -8.48
CA PRO A 60 -1.30 4.02 -8.33
C PRO A 60 -2.33 4.94 -7.69
N ILE A 61 -1.96 5.61 -6.59
CA ILE A 61 -2.83 6.56 -5.87
C ILE A 61 -2.40 7.99 -6.16
N ALA A 62 -1.09 8.25 -6.15
CA ALA A 62 -0.54 9.56 -6.46
C ALA A 62 0.83 9.41 -7.11
N GLU A 63 1.11 10.28 -8.08
CA GLU A 63 2.41 10.46 -8.71
C GLU A 63 2.63 11.97 -8.83
N ILE A 64 3.67 12.47 -8.16
CA ILE A 64 3.99 13.89 -8.10
C ILE A 64 5.42 14.07 -8.58
N THR A 65 5.61 14.90 -9.60
CA THR A 65 6.92 15.22 -10.19
C THR A 65 7.34 16.67 -9.94
N ASP A 66 6.40 17.56 -9.60
CA ASP A 66 6.71 18.92 -9.19
C ASP A 66 7.06 18.96 -7.70
N VAL A 67 8.33 19.23 -7.38
CA VAL A 67 8.87 19.34 -6.02
C VAL A 67 8.05 20.31 -5.14
N ARG A 68 7.43 21.34 -5.72
CA ARG A 68 6.61 22.32 -4.98
C ARG A 68 5.34 21.69 -4.40
N ASP A 69 4.83 20.64 -5.04
CA ASP A 69 3.60 19.95 -4.66
C ASP A 69 3.88 18.65 -3.86
N MET A 70 5.14 18.20 -3.79
CA MET A 70 5.50 16.96 -3.09
C MET A 70 5.46 17.07 -1.57
N GLY A 71 5.76 18.26 -1.03
CA GLY A 71 6.02 18.41 0.41
C GLY A 71 4.83 18.07 1.30
N VAL A 72 3.62 18.48 0.89
CA VAL A 72 2.38 18.19 1.61
C VAL A 72 1.27 17.98 0.59
N GLY A 73 0.47 16.93 0.76
CA GLY A 73 -0.68 16.73 -0.10
C GLY A 73 -1.74 15.81 0.50
N LYS A 74 -2.86 15.73 -0.21
CA LYS A 74 -4.01 14.89 0.14
C LYS A 74 -4.68 14.37 -1.11
N THR A 75 -5.24 13.17 -1.03
CA THR A 75 -6.04 12.55 -2.09
C THR A 75 -7.00 11.53 -1.46
N SER A 76 -7.84 10.91 -2.27
CA SER A 76 -8.70 9.80 -1.86
C SER A 76 -8.59 8.67 -2.88
N PHE A 77 -8.66 7.43 -2.40
CA PHE A 77 -8.75 6.26 -3.26
C PHE A 77 -9.83 5.30 -2.76
N THR A 78 -10.29 4.43 -3.66
CA THR A 78 -11.24 3.36 -3.34
C THR A 78 -10.53 2.03 -3.45
N VAL A 79 -10.64 1.18 -2.44
CA VAL A 79 -10.14 -0.20 -2.52
C VAL A 79 -10.94 -0.94 -3.60
N PRO A 80 -10.31 -1.50 -4.64
CA PRO A 80 -11.04 -2.15 -5.72
C PRO A 80 -11.86 -3.32 -5.22
N THR A 81 -13.01 -3.51 -5.85
CA THR A 81 -14.00 -4.50 -5.45
C THR A 81 -13.66 -5.91 -5.96
N ASP A 82 -12.92 -5.99 -7.06
CA ASP A 82 -12.51 -7.19 -7.79
C ASP A 82 -11.15 -7.76 -7.36
N THR A 83 -10.77 -7.54 -6.09
CA THR A 83 -9.51 -8.02 -5.52
C THR A 83 -9.72 -8.92 -4.30
N ILE A 84 -8.63 -9.48 -3.77
CA ILE A 84 -8.65 -10.39 -2.62
C ILE A 84 -8.48 -9.59 -1.32
N HIS A 85 -9.23 -9.94 -0.26
CA HIS A 85 -9.07 -9.33 1.05
C HIS A 85 -7.80 -9.83 1.76
N SER A 86 -7.34 -9.10 2.79
CA SER A 86 -6.23 -9.56 3.63
C SER A 86 -6.54 -10.91 4.26
N PHE A 87 -5.57 -11.80 4.24
CA PHE A 87 -5.69 -13.17 4.74
C PHE A 87 -4.39 -13.58 5.43
N GLU A 88 -4.47 -14.34 6.51
CA GLU A 88 -3.30 -14.85 7.22
C GLU A 88 -3.56 -16.30 7.67
N ALA A 89 -2.69 -17.21 7.20
CA ALA A 89 -2.59 -18.59 7.65
C ALA A 89 -1.11 -18.94 7.89
N GLU A 90 -0.85 -20.14 8.42
CA GLU A 90 0.51 -20.58 8.78
C GLU A 90 1.50 -20.48 7.62
N ASN A 91 1.07 -20.86 6.41
CA ASN A 91 1.95 -20.96 5.23
C ASN A 91 1.57 -20.02 4.08
N ASN A 92 0.46 -19.31 4.16
CA ASN A 92 0.01 -18.40 3.09
C ASN A 92 -0.60 -17.14 3.70
N LYS A 93 -0.22 -15.98 3.17
CA LYS A 93 -0.76 -14.68 3.56
C LYS A 93 -1.07 -13.82 2.33
N ILE A 94 -2.15 -13.06 2.42
CA ILE A 94 -2.46 -11.95 1.52
C ILE A 94 -2.18 -10.66 2.29
N VAL A 95 -1.06 -10.04 1.97
CA VAL A 95 -0.57 -8.81 2.61
C VAL A 95 -0.88 -7.62 1.71
N TRP A 96 -1.40 -6.57 2.33
CA TRP A 96 -1.72 -5.31 1.67
C TRP A 96 -0.93 -4.19 2.32
N SER A 97 -0.42 -3.29 1.52
CA SER A 97 0.39 -2.18 1.99
C SER A 97 0.24 -0.92 1.16
N LEU A 98 0.38 0.23 1.83
CA LEU A 98 0.62 1.50 1.16
C LEU A 98 2.13 1.69 1.03
N VAL A 99 2.61 1.77 -0.20
CA VAL A 99 4.02 1.97 -0.51
C VAL A 99 4.24 3.40 -0.95
N VAL A 100 5.17 4.08 -0.29
CA VAL A 100 5.63 5.42 -0.61
C VAL A 100 7.03 5.31 -1.18
N HIS A 101 7.17 5.68 -2.44
CA HIS A 101 8.42 5.65 -3.16
C HIS A 101 8.86 7.06 -3.54
N GLY A 102 10.12 7.39 -3.25
CA GLY A 102 10.75 8.62 -3.72
C GLY A 102 11.97 8.28 -4.55
N ASP A 103 11.94 8.58 -5.84
CA ASP A 103 13.12 8.45 -6.72
C ASP A 103 14.09 9.58 -6.37
N ILE A 104 15.29 9.20 -5.89
CA ILE A 104 16.37 10.14 -5.60
C ILE A 104 17.56 9.75 -6.47
N ALA A 105 17.90 10.61 -7.43
CA ALA A 105 19.07 10.40 -8.27
C ALA A 105 20.33 10.14 -7.41
N TYR A 106 20.98 8.99 -7.65
CA TYR A 106 22.23 8.56 -7.03
C TYR A 106 22.18 8.15 -5.54
N TRP A 107 20.99 7.91 -4.97
CA TRP A 107 20.81 7.38 -3.60
C TRP A 107 19.88 6.17 -3.59
N PRO A 108 19.96 5.28 -2.58
CA PRO A 108 18.93 4.27 -2.39
C PRO A 108 17.58 4.96 -2.21
N ASP A 109 16.59 4.51 -2.98
CA ASP A 109 15.26 5.11 -3.03
C ASP A 109 14.62 5.15 -1.63
N VAL A 110 13.81 6.20 -1.38
CA VAL A 110 12.89 6.13 -0.23
C VAL A 110 11.87 5.05 -0.57
N ASN A 111 11.75 4.05 0.31
CA ASN A 111 10.79 2.96 0.17
C ASN A 111 10.18 2.68 1.54
N ASP A 112 9.20 3.48 1.91
CA ASP A 112 8.43 3.28 3.13
C ASP A 112 7.20 2.42 2.81
N GLU A 113 7.01 1.36 3.58
CA GLU A 113 5.84 0.48 3.47
C GLU A 113 5.02 0.56 4.76
N PHE A 114 3.71 0.79 4.61
CA PHE A 114 2.76 0.90 5.73
C PHE A 114 1.68 -0.17 5.61
N ASP A 115 1.45 -0.90 6.71
CA ASP A 115 0.42 -1.93 6.77
C ASP A 115 -0.98 -1.37 6.48
N PHE A 116 -1.69 -2.05 5.61
CA PHE A 116 -3.06 -1.72 5.24
C PHE A 116 -3.90 -3.00 5.24
N LYS A 117 -5.02 -3.04 5.98
CA LYS A 117 -5.85 -4.23 6.10
C LYS A 117 -7.09 -4.11 5.23
N VAL A 118 -7.20 -4.98 4.22
CA VAL A 118 -8.39 -5.09 3.39
C VAL A 118 -9.34 -6.13 3.99
N LEU A 119 -10.58 -5.73 4.29
CA LEU A 119 -11.63 -6.65 4.73
C LEU A 119 -12.43 -7.15 3.51
N PRO A 120 -13.14 -8.28 3.64
CA PRO A 120 -14.17 -8.66 2.66
C PRO A 120 -15.17 -7.52 2.44
N TYR A 121 -15.97 -7.62 1.37
CA TYR A 121 -17.09 -6.70 1.17
C TYR A 121 -17.90 -6.54 2.44
N ALA A 122 -18.26 -5.30 2.75
CA ALA A 122 -19.26 -5.03 3.76
C ALA A 122 -20.54 -5.80 3.35
N PRO A 123 -21.13 -6.61 4.25
CA PRO A 123 -22.43 -7.21 3.98
C PRO A 123 -23.39 -6.10 3.56
N LYS A 124 -24.10 -6.26 2.44
CA LYS A 124 -25.25 -5.40 2.16
C LYS A 124 -26.14 -5.46 3.38
N GLU A 125 -26.45 -4.33 4.01
CA GLU A 125 -27.45 -4.29 5.07
C GLU A 125 -28.69 -5.01 4.53
N ARG A 126 -29.04 -6.12 5.17
CA ARG A 126 -30.29 -6.81 4.87
C ARG A 126 -31.38 -5.82 5.28
N GLY A 127 -31.99 -5.16 4.29
CA GLY A 127 -33.18 -4.35 4.51
C GLY A 127 -34.18 -5.17 5.30
N LEU A 128 -34.54 -4.65 6.47
CA LEU A 128 -35.70 -5.08 7.25
C LEU A 128 -36.98 -4.67 6.52
#